data_AF-A0A5N7AG83-F1
#
_entry.id   AF-A0A5N7AG83-F1
#
_cell.length_a   1.000
_cell.length_b   1.000
_cell.length_c   1.000
_cell.angle_alpha   90.00
_cell.angle_beta   90.00
_cell.angle_gamma   90.00
#
_symmetry.space_group_name_H-M   'P 1'
#
loop_
_entity.id
_entity.type
_entity.pdbx_description
1 polymer ?
#
loop_
_entity_poly.entity_id
_entity_poly.type
_entity_poly.pdbx_seq_one_letter_code
_entity_poly.pdbx_strand_id
1 'polypeptide(L)'
;MSTTTVAPPTIAHTMVGPVRLTGARPTNELPQWLIDEAKVDEKQSFDPKRHMNYQPPSKIYTMKDIGLEGQGISPNAVTAPFQLFTEEAIKQMRAEIFSKPVLDECQYTSPFVKNTIRGMGPARAPFICDAWRSPEVLAKISEVAGVDLIPAMNYEIAAINIAVNGETKTVMKDTKSEDEDLPAFAWHWDSYPFVCVTMLSDCTGMVGGETALKTASGEIMKVRGPAMGTAVVMQGRYIEHQALKAFGGRERISMITSFRAKSPLIKDDTVLTGVRPISNVLELYREWSEYRLKVLEERIRAQLENERQQQLGQRPFNISDMKTFLIHQREFLDATIAELIE
;
A
#
# COMPACT_ATOMS: atom_id res chain seq x y z
N MET A 1 24.21 22.07 5.73
CA MET A 1 23.36 22.14 4.52
C MET A 1 21.93 22.06 5.01
N SER A 2 21.12 23.09 4.78
CA SER A 2 19.71 23.09 5.16
C SER A 2 18.97 22.06 4.32
N THR A 3 18.70 20.88 4.89
CA THR A 3 17.67 19.99 4.39
C THR A 3 16.34 20.65 4.72
N THR A 4 15.78 21.40 3.78
CA THR A 4 14.40 21.88 3.87
C THR A 4 13.52 20.63 3.86
N THR A 5 13.13 20.15 5.05
CA THR A 5 12.17 19.07 5.20
C THR A 5 10.83 19.59 4.69
N VAL A 6 10.52 19.30 3.43
CA VAL A 6 9.18 19.52 2.87
C VAL A 6 8.21 18.69 3.71
N ALA A 7 7.19 19.34 4.27
CA ALA A 7 6.17 18.65 5.04
C ALA A 7 5.47 17.61 4.15
N PRO A 8 5.17 16.40 4.66
CA PRO A 8 4.48 15.40 3.85
C PRO A 8 3.11 15.93 3.38
N PRO A 9 2.68 15.57 2.16
CA PRO A 9 1.45 16.08 1.59
C PRO A 9 0.23 15.71 2.45
N THR A 10 -0.67 16.66 2.66
CA THR A 10 -1.92 16.44 3.38
C THR A 10 -2.89 15.68 2.48
N ILE A 11 -3.43 14.55 2.95
CA ILE A 11 -4.47 13.83 2.20
C ILE A 11 -5.76 14.65 2.27
N ALA A 12 -6.17 15.24 1.13
CA ALA A 12 -7.28 16.20 1.04
C ALA A 12 -8.67 15.62 1.40
N HIS A 13 -8.79 14.30 1.54
CA HIS A 13 -10.02 13.62 1.93
C HIS A 13 -10.14 13.50 3.46
N THR A 14 -10.06 14.63 4.17
CA THR A 14 -10.42 14.65 5.59
C THR A 14 -11.93 14.45 5.69
N MET A 15 -12.38 13.34 6.29
CA MET A 15 -13.80 13.10 6.51
C MET A 15 -14.36 14.19 7.45
N VAL A 16 -15.41 14.87 7.01
CA VAL A 16 -16.23 15.76 7.83
C VAL A 16 -17.45 14.96 8.29
N GLY A 17 -17.43 14.45 9.52
CA GLY A 17 -18.54 13.69 10.11
C GLY A 17 -18.09 12.59 11.08
N PRO A 18 -19.00 12.01 11.89
CA PRO A 18 -18.66 10.98 12.88
C PRO A 18 -18.07 9.74 12.21
N VAL A 19 -17.02 9.16 12.81
CA VAL A 19 -16.37 7.96 12.30
C VAL A 19 -17.31 6.77 12.48
N ARG A 20 -17.61 6.06 11.40
CA ARG A 20 -18.33 4.78 11.51
C ARG A 20 -17.36 3.71 11.99
N LEU A 21 -17.77 2.91 12.98
CA LEU A 21 -16.95 1.81 13.51
C LEU A 21 -16.55 0.79 12.43
N THR A 22 -17.36 0.65 11.39
CA THR A 22 -17.07 -0.17 10.22
C THR A 22 -17.35 0.62 8.95
N GLY A 23 -16.49 0.42 7.94
CA GLY A 23 -16.69 0.97 6.60
C GLY A 23 -18.00 0.48 5.98
N ALA A 24 -18.51 1.25 5.01
CA ALA A 24 -19.72 0.85 4.30
C ALA A 24 -19.51 -0.48 3.56
N ARG A 25 -20.52 -1.35 3.55
CA ARG A 25 -20.53 -2.59 2.77
C ARG A 25 -21.14 -2.33 1.38
N PRO A 26 -20.66 -2.97 0.30
CA PRO A 26 -21.34 -2.88 -0.99
C PRO A 26 -22.76 -3.46 -0.91
N THR A 27 -23.70 -2.85 -1.63
CA THR A 27 -25.06 -3.39 -1.80
C THR A 27 -25.20 -4.26 -3.05
N ASN A 28 -24.27 -4.12 -4.00
CA ASN A 28 -24.25 -4.91 -5.22
C ASN A 28 -23.40 -6.15 -4.99
N GLU A 29 -23.94 -7.31 -5.32
CA GLU A 29 -23.21 -8.56 -5.26
C GLU A 29 -22.18 -8.65 -6.39
N LEU A 30 -21.03 -9.25 -6.08
CA LEU A 30 -20.07 -9.60 -7.12
C LEU A 30 -20.67 -10.67 -8.04
N PRO A 31 -20.38 -10.65 -9.35
CA PRO A 31 -20.90 -11.66 -10.26
C PRO A 31 -20.48 -13.07 -9.84
N GLN A 32 -21.42 -14.01 -9.86
CA GLN A 32 -21.17 -15.38 -9.43
C GLN A 32 -20.03 -16.07 -10.22
N TRP A 33 -19.91 -15.77 -11.52
CA TRP A 33 -18.83 -16.32 -12.36
C TRP A 33 -17.44 -15.96 -11.84
N LEU A 34 -17.27 -14.77 -11.23
CA LEU A 34 -15.98 -14.32 -10.67
C LEU A 34 -15.57 -15.18 -9.48
N ILE A 35 -16.55 -15.53 -8.64
CA ILE A 35 -16.36 -16.36 -7.45
C ILE A 35 -16.10 -17.82 -7.85
N ASP A 36 -16.86 -18.31 -8.84
CA ASP A 36 -16.72 -19.70 -9.30
C ASP A 36 -15.39 -19.96 -9.99
N GLU A 37 -14.94 -19.03 -10.84
CA GLU A 37 -13.64 -19.12 -11.53
C GLU A 37 -12.43 -18.96 -10.58
N ALA A 38 -12.63 -18.39 -9.39
CA ALA A 38 -11.59 -18.24 -8.39
C ALA A 38 -11.34 -19.49 -7.54
N LYS A 39 -12.22 -20.51 -7.63
CA LYS A 39 -12.08 -21.75 -6.85
C LYS A 39 -10.84 -22.54 -7.31
N VAL A 40 -10.21 -23.19 -6.33
CA VAL A 40 -9.12 -24.16 -6.54
C VAL A 40 -9.51 -25.48 -5.90
N ASP A 41 -9.07 -26.60 -6.48
CA ASP A 41 -9.36 -27.94 -5.97
C ASP A 41 -8.72 -28.15 -4.59
N GLU A 42 -7.50 -27.66 -4.40
CA GLU A 42 -6.75 -27.77 -3.16
C GLU A 42 -6.11 -26.43 -2.79
N LYS A 43 -6.37 -25.98 -1.56
CA LYS A 43 -5.68 -24.83 -0.98
C LYS A 43 -4.28 -25.25 -0.53
N GLN A 44 -3.28 -24.51 -0.96
CA GLN A 44 -1.88 -24.81 -0.66
C GLN A 44 -1.30 -23.77 0.30
N SER A 45 -0.21 -24.12 0.98
CA SER A 45 0.62 -23.15 1.70
C SER A 45 1.59 -22.45 0.75
N PHE A 46 1.97 -21.22 1.07
CA PHE A 46 2.94 -20.49 0.26
C PHE A 46 4.35 -21.10 0.36
N ASP A 47 4.81 -21.69 -0.75
CA ASP A 47 6.22 -22.03 -1.00
C ASP A 47 6.87 -21.02 -1.97
N PRO A 48 7.89 -20.24 -1.55
CA PRO A 48 8.57 -19.28 -2.42
C PRO A 48 9.23 -19.94 -3.64
N LYS A 49 9.68 -21.19 -3.56
CA LYS A 49 10.32 -21.88 -4.71
C LYS A 49 9.34 -22.20 -5.83
N ARG A 50 8.05 -22.31 -5.51
CA ARG A 50 6.98 -22.64 -6.47
C ARG A 50 6.16 -21.42 -6.87
N HIS A 51 5.91 -20.53 -5.92
CA HIS A 51 4.95 -19.45 -6.07
C HIS A 51 5.60 -18.11 -6.43
N MET A 52 6.90 -17.96 -6.22
CA MET A 52 7.63 -16.76 -6.59
C MET A 52 8.28 -16.92 -7.97
N ASN A 53 8.19 -15.89 -8.81
CA ASN A 53 8.81 -15.83 -10.13
C ASN A 53 9.41 -14.44 -10.35
N TYR A 54 10.33 -14.06 -9.47
CA TYR A 54 10.93 -12.72 -9.54
C TYR A 54 11.76 -12.54 -10.81
N GLN A 55 11.37 -11.55 -11.60
CA GLN A 55 12.19 -10.99 -12.66
C GLN A 55 12.33 -9.50 -12.36
N PRO A 56 13.54 -8.95 -12.28
CA PRO A 56 13.73 -7.55 -11.89
C PRO A 56 13.06 -6.58 -12.88
N PRO A 57 12.63 -5.39 -12.42
CA PRO A 57 12.05 -4.39 -13.30
C PRO A 57 13.08 -3.93 -14.35
N SER A 58 12.61 -3.69 -15.57
CA SER A 58 13.44 -3.16 -16.65
C SER A 58 13.97 -1.75 -16.37
N LYS A 59 13.27 -1.01 -15.49
CA LYS A 59 13.64 0.34 -15.05
C LYS A 59 13.12 0.62 -13.65
N ILE A 60 13.93 1.31 -12.86
CA ILE A 60 13.53 1.93 -11.60
C ILE A 60 13.72 3.43 -11.79
N TYR A 61 12.65 4.20 -11.60
CA TYR A 61 12.71 5.65 -11.62
C TYR A 61 13.02 6.14 -10.21
N THR A 62 13.92 7.11 -10.09
CA THR A 62 14.33 7.68 -8.81
C THR A 62 13.49 8.90 -8.45
N MET A 63 13.45 9.25 -7.17
CA MET A 63 12.85 10.50 -6.69
C MET A 63 13.49 11.71 -7.37
N LYS A 64 14.79 11.61 -7.70
CA LYS A 64 15.52 12.63 -8.46
C LYS A 64 15.02 12.75 -9.91
N ASP A 65 14.75 11.63 -10.58
CA ASP A 65 14.24 11.64 -11.97
C ASP A 65 12.89 12.36 -12.10
N ILE A 66 12.08 12.33 -11.04
CA ILE A 66 10.78 13.01 -10.99
C ILE A 66 10.82 14.36 -10.24
N GLY A 67 12.02 14.85 -9.87
CA GLY A 67 12.22 16.13 -9.21
C GLY A 67 11.80 16.20 -7.73
N LEU A 68 11.54 15.07 -7.09
CA LEU A 68 11.10 14.96 -5.68
C LEU A 68 12.21 14.45 -4.75
N GLU A 69 13.49 14.66 -5.10
CA GLU A 69 14.64 14.23 -4.32
C GLU A 69 14.53 14.68 -2.84
N GLY A 70 14.77 13.75 -1.91
CA GLY A 70 14.75 14.01 -0.47
C GLY A 70 13.35 14.08 0.18
N GLN A 71 12.25 13.98 -0.57
CA GLN A 71 10.91 14.01 0.01
C GLN A 71 10.48 12.66 0.63
N GLY A 72 10.88 11.56 0.01
CA GLY A 72 10.57 10.20 0.44
C GLY A 72 11.56 9.61 1.45
N ILE A 73 11.45 8.31 1.68
CA ILE A 73 12.32 7.53 2.59
C ILE A 73 13.34 6.66 1.84
N SER A 74 13.34 6.76 0.51
CA SER A 74 14.23 6.03 -0.39
C SER A 74 14.59 6.88 -1.62
N PRO A 75 15.75 6.65 -2.26
CA PRO A 75 16.05 7.23 -3.57
C PRO A 75 15.12 6.72 -4.70
N ASN A 76 14.53 5.52 -4.58
CA ASN A 76 13.73 4.93 -5.66
C ASN A 76 12.26 5.37 -5.55
N ALA A 77 11.72 6.00 -6.59
CA ALA A 77 10.35 6.49 -6.63
C ALA A 77 9.34 5.40 -6.98
N VAL A 78 9.55 4.76 -8.14
CA VAL A 78 8.62 3.78 -8.71
C VAL A 78 9.35 2.83 -9.65
N THR A 79 8.92 1.57 -9.69
CA THR A 79 9.44 0.59 -10.64
C THR A 79 8.59 0.54 -11.91
N ALA A 80 9.18 0.19 -13.05
CA ALA A 80 8.40 -0.43 -14.12
C ALA A 80 7.78 -1.75 -13.59
N PRO A 81 6.67 -2.25 -14.18
CA PRO A 81 6.11 -3.54 -13.79
C PRO A 81 7.13 -4.66 -13.94
N PHE A 82 7.12 -5.59 -13.00
CA PHE A 82 8.06 -6.71 -12.97
C PHE A 82 7.39 -7.98 -12.46
N GLN A 83 7.81 -9.15 -12.93
CA GLN A 83 7.19 -10.41 -12.51
C GLN A 83 7.55 -10.68 -11.05
N LEU A 84 6.57 -11.04 -10.22
CA LEU A 84 6.79 -11.36 -8.81
C LEU A 84 6.24 -12.74 -8.44
N PHE A 85 5.01 -13.05 -8.86
CA PHE A 85 4.31 -14.29 -8.51
C PHE A 85 4.02 -15.13 -9.75
N THR A 86 3.95 -16.45 -9.59
CA THR A 86 3.49 -17.36 -10.65
C THR A 86 1.97 -17.29 -10.81
N GLU A 87 1.46 -17.76 -11.95
CA GLU A 87 0.00 -17.90 -12.15
C GLU A 87 -0.63 -18.82 -11.10
N GLU A 88 0.07 -19.89 -10.69
CA GLU A 88 -0.37 -20.79 -9.62
C GLU A 88 -0.59 -20.01 -8.30
N ALA A 89 0.35 -19.13 -7.95
CA ALA A 89 0.21 -18.28 -6.78
C ALA A 89 -0.99 -17.34 -6.91
N ILE A 90 -1.20 -16.73 -8.08
CA ILE A 90 -2.36 -15.86 -8.32
C ILE A 90 -3.68 -16.63 -8.14
N LYS A 91 -3.76 -17.88 -8.59
CA LYS A 91 -4.95 -18.74 -8.37
C LYS A 91 -5.21 -18.97 -6.88
N GLN A 92 -4.19 -19.28 -6.09
CA GLN A 92 -4.32 -19.44 -4.64
C GLN A 92 -4.76 -18.13 -3.96
N MET A 93 -4.17 -16.99 -4.34
CA MET A 93 -4.56 -15.68 -3.82
C MET A 93 -6.03 -15.36 -4.13
N ARG A 94 -6.47 -15.57 -5.37
CA ARG A 94 -7.86 -15.37 -5.78
C ARG A 94 -8.81 -16.28 -4.99
N ALA A 95 -8.45 -17.54 -4.76
CA ALA A 95 -9.27 -18.46 -3.98
C ALA A 95 -9.49 -18.02 -2.54
N GLU A 96 -8.50 -17.36 -1.92
CA GLU A 96 -8.67 -16.75 -0.60
C GLU A 96 -9.56 -15.51 -0.65
N ILE A 97 -9.27 -14.60 -1.60
CA ILE A 97 -9.99 -13.33 -1.78
C ILE A 97 -11.49 -13.54 -2.00
N PHE A 98 -11.86 -14.52 -2.82
CA PHE A 98 -13.26 -14.80 -3.15
C PHE A 98 -13.89 -15.87 -2.26
N SER A 99 -13.23 -16.27 -1.18
CA SER A 99 -13.80 -17.19 -0.21
C SER A 99 -14.96 -16.53 0.56
N LYS A 100 -15.94 -17.34 0.95
CA LYS A 100 -17.12 -16.85 1.68
C LYS A 100 -16.76 -16.05 2.94
N PRO A 101 -15.86 -16.49 3.84
CA PRO A 101 -15.49 -15.70 5.02
C PRO A 101 -14.90 -14.33 4.69
N VAL A 102 -14.13 -14.22 3.60
CA VAL A 102 -13.55 -12.95 3.17
C VAL A 102 -14.63 -12.02 2.61
N LEU A 103 -15.52 -12.52 1.75
CA LEU A 103 -16.59 -11.69 1.19
C LEU A 103 -17.57 -11.21 2.28
N ASP A 104 -17.90 -12.07 3.24
CA ASP A 104 -18.83 -11.74 4.33
C ASP A 104 -18.23 -10.71 5.32
N GLU A 105 -16.92 -10.78 5.62
CA GLU A 105 -16.32 -10.02 6.71
C GLU A 105 -15.40 -8.88 6.27
N CYS A 106 -14.83 -8.94 5.06
CA CYS A 106 -13.73 -8.06 4.65
C CYS A 106 -14.08 -7.14 3.47
N GLN A 107 -15.28 -7.21 2.90
CA GLN A 107 -15.68 -6.40 1.75
C GLN A 107 -16.22 -5.01 2.14
N TYR A 108 -15.72 -3.93 1.54
CA TYR A 108 -16.12 -2.55 1.82
C TYR A 108 -16.32 -1.74 0.52
N THR A 109 -16.91 -0.55 0.67
CA THR A 109 -17.16 0.41 -0.41
C THR A 109 -17.02 1.85 0.08
N SER A 110 -16.73 2.76 -0.85
CA SER A 110 -16.75 4.21 -0.65
C SER A 110 -16.99 4.92 -1.98
N PRO A 111 -17.22 6.24 -1.99
CA PRO A 111 -17.27 7.02 -3.23
C PRO A 111 -16.00 6.90 -4.09
N PHE A 112 -14.84 6.63 -3.48
CA PHE A 112 -13.56 6.48 -4.17
C PHE A 112 -13.31 5.06 -4.67
N VAL A 113 -13.79 4.02 -3.95
CA VAL A 113 -13.64 2.62 -4.33
C VAL A 113 -14.96 1.86 -4.19
N LYS A 114 -15.52 1.41 -5.31
CA LYS A 114 -16.83 0.74 -5.30
C LYS A 114 -16.80 -0.63 -4.63
N ASN A 115 -15.71 -1.37 -4.76
CA ASN A 115 -15.55 -2.69 -4.17
C ASN A 115 -14.10 -2.91 -3.77
N THR A 116 -13.87 -3.01 -2.46
CA THR A 116 -12.55 -3.31 -1.91
C THR A 116 -12.64 -4.39 -0.85
N ILE A 117 -11.61 -5.23 -0.72
CA ILE A 117 -11.48 -6.23 0.34
C ILE A 117 -10.28 -5.86 1.19
N ARG A 118 -10.47 -5.72 2.51
CA ARG A 118 -9.42 -5.27 3.45
C ARG A 118 -9.52 -5.99 4.79
N GLY A 119 -8.38 -6.10 5.49
CA GLY A 119 -8.33 -6.74 6.80
C GLY A 119 -8.58 -8.25 6.77
N MET A 120 -8.15 -8.97 5.73
CA MET A 120 -8.32 -10.43 5.67
C MET A 120 -7.54 -11.13 6.79
N GLY A 121 -6.27 -10.77 6.98
CA GLY A 121 -5.42 -11.37 8.01
C GLY A 121 -5.16 -12.87 7.82
N PRO A 122 -4.29 -13.46 8.66
CA PRO A 122 -3.83 -14.84 8.50
C PRO A 122 -4.93 -15.89 8.72
N ALA A 123 -6.01 -15.54 9.41
CA ALA A 123 -7.13 -16.45 9.65
C ALA A 123 -7.96 -16.72 8.39
N ARG A 124 -8.08 -15.73 7.50
CA ARG A 124 -8.91 -15.83 6.28
C ARG A 124 -8.09 -15.96 5.00
N ALA A 125 -6.88 -15.41 4.98
CA ALA A 125 -5.98 -15.43 3.83
C ALA A 125 -4.54 -15.82 4.22
N PRO A 126 -4.32 -17.05 4.74
CA PRO A 126 -3.00 -17.50 5.16
C PRO A 126 -1.97 -17.51 4.02
N PHE A 127 -2.31 -17.96 2.81
CA PHE A 127 -1.40 -17.97 1.66
C PHE A 127 -0.92 -16.56 1.31
N ILE A 128 -1.84 -15.59 1.22
CA ILE A 128 -1.51 -14.18 0.97
C ILE A 128 -0.62 -13.63 2.09
N CYS A 129 -0.97 -13.89 3.36
CA CYS A 129 -0.20 -13.38 4.50
C CYS A 129 1.21 -13.98 4.55
N ASP A 130 1.35 -15.27 4.26
CA ASP A 130 2.64 -15.95 4.24
C ASP A 130 3.49 -15.48 3.05
N ALA A 131 2.88 -15.25 1.88
CA ALA A 131 3.56 -14.67 0.73
C ALA A 131 4.15 -13.29 1.05
N TRP A 132 3.37 -12.40 1.66
CA TRP A 132 3.83 -11.04 2.00
C TRP A 132 4.70 -10.96 3.26
N ARG A 133 4.86 -12.05 4.00
CA ARG A 133 5.81 -12.18 5.12
C ARG A 133 7.04 -13.01 4.79
N SER A 134 7.06 -13.68 3.63
CA SER A 134 8.18 -14.47 3.17
C SER A 134 9.45 -13.60 3.11
N PRO A 135 10.56 -14.03 3.75
CA PRO A 135 11.84 -13.35 3.65
C PRO A 135 12.31 -13.19 2.20
N GLU A 136 12.01 -14.16 1.33
CA GLU A 136 12.36 -14.16 -0.09
C GLU A 136 11.63 -13.04 -0.84
N VAL A 137 10.32 -12.91 -0.62
CA VAL A 137 9.51 -11.82 -1.21
C VAL A 137 9.97 -10.47 -0.67
N LEU A 138 10.12 -10.33 0.65
CA LEU A 138 10.53 -9.07 1.29
C LEU A 138 11.93 -8.62 0.86
N ALA A 139 12.85 -9.56 0.64
CA ALA A 139 14.18 -9.25 0.11
C ALA A 139 14.09 -8.60 -1.27
N LYS A 140 13.24 -9.12 -2.17
CA LYS A 140 13.07 -8.56 -3.53
C LYS A 140 12.29 -7.26 -3.55
N ILE A 141 11.28 -7.11 -2.70
CA ILE A 141 10.60 -5.83 -2.53
C ILE A 141 11.56 -4.76 -2.00
N SER A 142 12.38 -5.09 -1.00
CA SER A 142 13.38 -4.15 -0.44
C SER A 142 14.48 -3.80 -1.45
N GLU A 143 14.93 -4.78 -2.24
CA GLU A 143 15.90 -4.60 -3.33
C GLU A 143 15.44 -3.52 -4.32
N VAL A 144 14.21 -3.64 -4.85
CA VAL A 144 13.70 -2.66 -5.83
C VAL A 144 13.25 -1.35 -5.16
N ALA A 145 12.83 -1.40 -3.89
CA ALA A 145 12.48 -0.21 -3.13
C ALA A 145 13.69 0.63 -2.74
N GLY A 146 14.91 0.08 -2.72
CA GLY A 146 16.12 0.79 -2.31
C GLY A 146 16.19 1.10 -0.80
N VAL A 147 15.34 0.45 0.01
CA VAL A 147 15.30 0.54 1.46
C VAL A 147 14.68 -0.75 2.01
N ASP A 148 15.09 -1.20 3.19
CA ASP A 148 14.49 -2.37 3.84
C ASP A 148 13.04 -2.09 4.23
N LEU A 149 12.11 -2.89 3.69
CA LEU A 149 10.68 -2.76 3.91
C LEU A 149 10.10 -3.98 4.62
N ILE A 150 9.06 -3.73 5.42
CA ILE A 150 8.17 -4.74 6.00
C ILE A 150 6.72 -4.30 5.83
N PRO A 151 5.74 -5.22 5.78
CA PRO A 151 4.34 -4.86 5.72
C PRO A 151 3.99 -3.91 6.87
N ALA A 152 3.22 -2.86 6.60
CA ALA A 152 2.93 -1.82 7.58
C ALA A 152 2.20 -2.39 8.81
N MET A 153 1.14 -3.16 8.54
CA MET A 153 0.28 -3.86 9.50
C MET A 153 -0.29 -5.11 8.82
N ASN A 154 -0.79 -6.08 9.57
CA ASN A 154 -1.47 -7.25 8.98
C ASN A 154 -2.76 -6.83 8.29
N TYR A 155 -3.44 -5.83 8.83
CA TYR A 155 -4.64 -5.23 8.26
C TYR A 155 -4.41 -4.69 6.84
N GLU A 156 -3.17 -4.27 6.56
CA GLU A 156 -2.74 -3.65 5.30
C GLU A 156 -2.03 -4.62 4.35
N ILE A 157 -1.98 -5.90 4.72
CA ILE A 157 -1.61 -6.94 3.77
C ILE A 157 -2.81 -7.15 2.84
N ALA A 158 -2.60 -6.86 1.56
CA ALA A 158 -3.51 -7.15 0.46
C ALA A 158 -4.88 -6.44 0.55
N ALA A 159 -4.90 -5.11 0.50
CA ALA A 159 -6.09 -4.38 0.11
C ALA A 159 -6.41 -4.69 -1.37
N ILE A 160 -7.53 -5.36 -1.63
CA ILE A 160 -7.93 -5.75 -2.98
C ILE A 160 -8.90 -4.72 -3.53
N ASN A 161 -8.68 -4.23 -4.74
CA ASN A 161 -9.65 -3.41 -5.45
C ASN A 161 -10.23 -4.22 -6.62
N ILE A 162 -11.55 -4.29 -6.69
CA ILE A 162 -12.26 -5.10 -7.70
C ILE A 162 -13.09 -4.17 -8.58
N ALA A 163 -12.83 -4.20 -9.87
CA ALA A 163 -13.68 -3.57 -10.88
C ALA A 163 -14.17 -4.62 -11.88
N VAL A 164 -15.47 -4.62 -12.18
CA VAL A 164 -16.09 -5.50 -13.19
C VAL A 164 -16.63 -4.64 -14.34
N ASN A 165 -16.32 -5.02 -15.58
CA ASN A 165 -16.79 -4.30 -16.75
C ASN A 165 -18.28 -4.61 -17.00
N GLY A 166 -19.11 -3.56 -17.03
CA GLY A 166 -20.58 -3.66 -17.14
C GLY A 166 -21.33 -2.84 -16.07
N GLU A 167 -20.75 -2.70 -14.88
CA GLU A 167 -21.31 -1.90 -13.76
C GLU A 167 -20.82 -0.44 -13.74
N THR A 168 -19.83 -0.11 -14.58
CA THR A 168 -19.21 1.20 -14.71
C THR A 168 -19.92 2.14 -15.70
N LYS A 169 -21.23 1.94 -15.95
CA LYS A 169 -22.05 2.84 -16.79
C LYS A 169 -22.59 4.08 -16.05
N THR A 170 -22.47 4.16 -14.73
CA THR A 170 -23.12 5.20 -13.90
C THR A 170 -22.23 6.35 -13.46
N VAL A 171 -21.04 6.52 -14.02
CA VAL A 171 -20.28 7.78 -13.87
C VAL A 171 -20.35 8.51 -15.20
N MET A 172 -21.26 9.47 -15.24
CA MET A 172 -21.41 10.52 -16.27
C MET A 172 -22.09 10.10 -17.57
N LYS A 173 -23.40 10.33 -17.60
CA LYS A 173 -24.16 10.52 -18.84
C LYS A 173 -23.99 11.92 -19.45
N ASP A 174 -23.06 12.74 -18.94
CA ASP A 174 -22.89 14.15 -19.35
C ASP A 174 -21.42 14.59 -19.50
N THR A 175 -20.58 13.79 -20.13
CA THR A 175 -19.36 14.32 -20.74
C THR A 175 -19.02 13.51 -21.99
N LYS A 176 -19.40 14.07 -23.13
CA LYS A 176 -18.80 13.73 -24.42
C LYS A 176 -17.36 14.25 -24.39
N SER A 177 -16.43 13.49 -23.82
CA SER A 177 -15.01 13.66 -24.09
C SER A 177 -14.47 12.33 -24.57
N GLU A 178 -13.97 12.31 -25.79
CA GLU A 178 -13.22 11.22 -26.42
C GLU A 178 -11.81 11.09 -25.79
N ASP A 179 -11.70 11.21 -24.47
CA ASP A 179 -10.42 11.14 -23.76
C ASP A 179 -10.18 9.72 -23.24
N GLU A 180 -9.10 9.12 -23.73
CA GLU A 180 -8.61 7.80 -23.34
C GLU A 180 -8.10 7.74 -21.87
N ASP A 181 -8.07 8.88 -21.18
CA ASP A 181 -7.46 9.08 -19.84
C ASP A 181 -8.47 9.15 -18.68
N LEU A 182 -9.59 8.41 -18.77
CA LEU A 182 -10.54 8.33 -17.65
C LEU A 182 -9.91 7.66 -16.42
N PRO A 183 -9.95 8.25 -15.21
CA PRO A 183 -9.35 7.66 -14.02
C PRO A 183 -10.18 6.47 -13.49
N ALA A 184 -9.51 5.36 -13.17
CA ALA A 184 -10.07 4.29 -12.33
C ALA A 184 -10.02 4.68 -10.84
N PHE A 185 -8.97 5.42 -10.45
CA PHE A 185 -8.79 6.05 -9.15
C PHE A 185 -8.28 7.46 -9.37
N ALA A 186 -8.92 8.46 -8.77
CA ALA A 186 -8.56 9.87 -8.96
C ALA A 186 -7.17 10.18 -8.37
N TRP A 187 -6.60 11.34 -8.70
CA TRP A 187 -5.33 11.81 -8.13
C TRP A 187 -5.34 11.80 -6.60
N HIS A 188 -4.35 11.15 -5.99
CA HIS A 188 -4.22 11.03 -4.55
C HIS A 188 -2.77 10.78 -4.11
N TRP A 189 -2.56 10.83 -2.80
CA TRP A 189 -1.40 10.25 -2.12
C TRP A 189 -1.88 9.06 -1.30
N ASP A 190 -1.04 8.03 -1.21
CA ASP A 190 -1.34 6.88 -0.37
C ASP A 190 -1.22 7.23 1.11
N SER A 191 -1.85 6.40 1.94
CA SER A 191 -1.70 6.42 3.40
C SER A 191 -0.32 6.00 3.88
N TYR A 192 0.42 5.20 3.11
CA TYR A 192 1.64 4.50 3.57
C TYR A 192 2.87 4.88 2.75
N PRO A 193 4.08 4.92 3.35
CA PRO A 193 5.32 5.31 2.67
C PRO A 193 5.56 4.57 1.36
N PHE A 194 5.31 3.27 1.33
CA PHE A 194 5.45 2.42 0.16
C PHE A 194 4.21 1.55 -0.06
N VAL A 195 3.95 1.24 -1.32
CA VAL A 195 2.98 0.22 -1.73
C VAL A 195 3.61 -0.71 -2.76
N CYS A 196 3.16 -1.97 -2.75
CA CYS A 196 3.34 -2.90 -3.85
C CYS A 196 1.97 -3.24 -4.44
N VAL A 197 1.75 -2.84 -5.69
CA VAL A 197 0.51 -3.13 -6.43
C VAL A 197 0.75 -4.35 -7.31
N THR A 198 0.08 -5.45 -7.01
CA THR A 198 0.13 -6.72 -7.75
C THR A 198 -1.14 -6.90 -8.56
N MET A 199 -1.04 -7.26 -9.84
CA MET A 199 -2.20 -7.51 -10.68
C MET A 199 -2.65 -8.98 -10.59
N LEU A 200 -3.94 -9.19 -10.29
CA LEU A 200 -4.56 -10.51 -10.10
C LEU A 200 -5.47 -10.93 -11.25
N SER A 201 -5.87 -9.99 -12.11
CA SER A 201 -6.66 -10.28 -13.30
C SER A 201 -5.76 -10.67 -14.47
N ASP A 202 -6.26 -11.55 -15.32
CA ASP A 202 -5.72 -11.72 -16.65
C ASP A 202 -5.96 -10.44 -17.45
N CYS A 203 -4.87 -9.79 -17.85
CA CYS A 203 -4.90 -8.55 -18.62
C CYS A 203 -4.79 -8.78 -20.14
N THR A 204 -4.93 -10.02 -20.60
CA THR A 204 -4.94 -10.35 -22.03
C THR A 204 -6.04 -9.57 -22.75
N GLY A 205 -5.66 -8.80 -23.77
CA GLY A 205 -6.57 -7.94 -24.52
C GLY A 205 -6.99 -6.65 -23.80
N MET A 206 -6.43 -6.36 -22.62
CA MET A 206 -6.66 -5.08 -21.95
C MET A 206 -5.75 -3.98 -22.52
N VAL A 207 -6.33 -2.79 -22.71
CA VAL A 207 -5.63 -1.56 -23.13
C VAL A 207 -5.82 -0.48 -22.07
N GLY A 208 -4.76 0.25 -21.74
CA GLY A 208 -4.74 1.23 -20.67
C GLY A 208 -4.40 0.63 -19.30
N GLY A 209 -4.84 1.28 -18.21
CA GLY A 209 -4.58 0.80 -16.85
C GLY A 209 -3.25 1.24 -16.24
N GLU A 210 -2.55 2.16 -16.89
CA GLU A 210 -1.29 2.76 -16.43
C GLU A 210 -1.46 3.46 -15.09
N THR A 211 -0.34 3.58 -14.37
CA THR A 211 -0.26 4.49 -13.23
C THR A 211 0.36 5.79 -13.71
N ALA A 212 -0.39 6.89 -13.60
CA ALA A 212 0.08 8.22 -13.92
C ALA A 212 0.58 8.90 -12.63
N LEU A 213 1.74 9.54 -12.73
CA LEU A 213 2.46 10.17 -11.62
C LEU A 213 2.68 11.64 -11.96
N LYS A 214 2.47 12.54 -11.00
CA LYS A 214 2.88 13.94 -11.14
C LYS A 214 4.31 14.11 -10.65
N THR A 215 5.15 14.65 -11.53
CA THR A 215 6.51 15.08 -11.19
C THR A 215 6.47 16.43 -10.46
N ALA A 216 7.61 16.87 -9.93
CA ALA A 216 7.74 18.16 -9.26
C ALA A 216 7.43 19.37 -10.16
N SER A 217 7.62 19.24 -11.49
CA SER A 217 7.26 20.28 -12.46
C SER A 217 5.75 20.32 -12.76
N GLY A 218 4.98 19.35 -12.28
CA GLY A 218 3.58 19.14 -12.62
C GLY A 218 3.35 18.31 -13.88
N GLU A 219 4.42 17.87 -14.56
CA GLU A 219 4.30 16.98 -15.72
C GLU A 219 3.80 15.59 -15.30
N ILE A 220 2.97 14.99 -16.15
CA ILE A 220 2.40 13.66 -15.93
C ILE A 220 3.27 12.62 -16.62
N MET A 221 3.81 11.70 -15.82
CA MET A 221 4.54 10.54 -16.28
C MET A 221 3.68 9.28 -16.14
N LYS A 222 3.53 8.51 -17.22
CA LYS A 222 2.78 7.23 -17.19
C LYS A 222 3.75 6.06 -17.08
N VAL A 223 3.49 5.16 -16.13
CA VAL A 223 4.17 3.87 -16.01
C VAL A 223 3.21 2.79 -16.49
N ARG A 224 3.72 1.88 -17.34
CA ARG A 224 2.94 0.80 -17.94
C ARG A 224 2.13 0.05 -16.88
N GLY A 225 0.89 -0.30 -17.21
CA GLY A 225 0.03 -1.12 -16.35
C GLY A 225 0.59 -2.54 -16.15
N PRO A 226 0.42 -3.13 -14.95
CA PRO A 226 0.86 -4.48 -14.67
C PRO A 226 -0.02 -5.54 -15.36
N ALA A 227 0.59 -6.64 -15.79
CA ALA A 227 -0.08 -7.88 -16.21
C ALA A 227 -0.20 -8.87 -15.05
N MET A 228 -1.00 -9.93 -15.17
CA MET A 228 -1.21 -10.92 -14.12
C MET A 228 0.12 -11.42 -13.51
N GLY A 229 0.22 -11.40 -12.18
CA GLY A 229 1.42 -11.84 -11.44
C GLY A 229 2.58 -10.84 -11.42
N THR A 230 2.46 -9.73 -12.14
CA THR A 230 3.42 -8.63 -12.07
C THR A 230 3.07 -7.66 -10.94
N ALA A 231 4.10 -6.96 -10.47
CA ALA A 231 4.04 -5.99 -9.40
C ALA A 231 4.66 -4.66 -9.80
N VAL A 232 4.21 -3.58 -9.17
CA VAL A 232 4.83 -2.25 -9.17
C VAL A 232 5.06 -1.83 -7.73
N VAL A 233 6.28 -1.40 -7.41
CA VAL A 233 6.62 -0.84 -6.09
C VAL A 233 6.78 0.66 -6.22
N MET A 234 6.15 1.42 -5.32
CA MET A 234 6.10 2.88 -5.39
C MET A 234 6.09 3.54 -4.01
N GLN A 235 6.72 4.72 -3.92
CA GLN A 235 6.65 5.64 -2.78
C GLN A 235 5.33 6.44 -2.74
N GLY A 236 4.20 5.74 -2.67
CA GLY A 236 2.87 6.32 -2.89
C GLY A 236 2.45 7.44 -1.94
N ARG A 237 2.99 7.49 -0.71
CA ARG A 237 2.76 8.62 0.23
C ARG A 237 3.33 9.94 -0.29
N TYR A 238 4.39 9.88 -1.09
CA TYR A 238 5.23 11.02 -1.47
C TYR A 238 5.01 11.44 -2.92
N ILE A 239 4.31 10.65 -3.72
CA ILE A 239 4.09 10.88 -5.15
C ILE A 239 2.59 10.98 -5.40
N GLU A 240 2.12 12.13 -5.88
CA GLU A 240 0.72 12.28 -6.28
C GLU A 240 0.50 11.44 -7.54
N HIS A 241 -0.48 10.53 -7.50
CA HIS A 241 -0.68 9.55 -8.56
C HIS A 241 -2.15 9.23 -8.79
N GLN A 242 -2.43 8.66 -9.96
CA GLN A 242 -3.74 8.14 -10.32
C GLN A 242 -3.58 6.83 -11.10
N ALA A 243 -4.55 5.92 -10.96
CA ALA A 243 -4.63 4.75 -11.82
C ALA A 243 -5.62 5.02 -12.95
N LEU A 244 -5.19 4.84 -14.19
CA LEU A 244 -6.05 5.01 -15.36
C LEU A 244 -6.96 3.80 -15.54
N LYS A 245 -8.09 4.02 -16.23
CA LYS A 245 -9.00 2.94 -16.59
C LYS A 245 -8.36 2.04 -17.65
N ALA A 246 -8.68 0.75 -17.57
CA ALA A 246 -8.35 -0.21 -18.61
C ALA A 246 -9.63 -0.66 -19.33
N PHE A 247 -9.53 -0.89 -20.63
CA PHE A 247 -10.61 -1.32 -21.51
C PHE A 247 -10.31 -2.74 -22.06
N GLY A 248 -11.33 -3.49 -22.46
CA GLY A 248 -11.16 -4.78 -23.14
C GLY A 248 -11.18 -6.05 -22.28
N GLY A 249 -11.15 -5.94 -20.94
CA GLY A 249 -11.26 -7.07 -20.00
C GLY A 249 -12.68 -7.35 -19.47
N ARG A 250 -12.89 -8.46 -18.75
CA ARG A 250 -14.12 -8.69 -17.95
C ARG A 250 -14.04 -8.03 -16.56
N GLU A 251 -12.82 -7.93 -16.03
CA GLU A 251 -12.50 -7.52 -14.67
C GLU A 251 -11.14 -6.81 -14.61
N ARG A 252 -10.91 -6.08 -13.53
CA ARG A 252 -9.59 -5.58 -13.13
C ARG A 252 -9.48 -5.69 -11.62
N ILE A 253 -8.63 -6.60 -11.16
CA ILE A 253 -8.41 -6.88 -9.74
C ILE A 253 -6.95 -6.61 -9.41
N SER A 254 -6.72 -5.65 -8.53
CA SER A 254 -5.40 -5.32 -8.03
C SER A 254 -5.31 -5.61 -6.53
N MET A 255 -4.21 -6.19 -6.09
CA MET A 255 -3.87 -6.40 -4.69
C MET A 255 -2.78 -5.40 -4.29
N ILE A 256 -3.05 -4.60 -3.28
CA ILE A 256 -2.12 -3.58 -2.77
C ILE A 256 -1.66 -4.01 -1.38
N THR A 257 -0.35 -4.22 -1.21
CA THR A 257 0.25 -4.41 0.12
C THR A 257 1.03 -3.16 0.47
N SER A 258 0.73 -2.59 1.63
CA SER A 258 1.37 -1.37 2.13
C SER A 258 2.58 -1.69 2.99
N PHE A 259 3.64 -0.91 2.86
CA PHE A 259 4.92 -1.11 3.53
C PHE A 259 5.37 0.12 4.29
N ARG A 260 6.14 -0.14 5.35
CA ARG A 260 6.95 0.85 6.08
C ARG A 260 8.40 0.43 6.10
N ALA A 261 9.29 1.36 6.41
CA ALA A 261 10.68 1.03 6.67
C ALA A 261 10.79 0.02 7.83
N LYS A 262 11.65 -0.98 7.66
CA LYS A 262 11.98 -1.95 8.70
C LYS A 262 12.69 -1.28 9.87
N SER A 263 13.61 -0.35 9.59
CA SER A 263 14.30 0.40 10.62
C SER A 263 13.35 1.38 11.31
N PRO A 264 13.24 1.35 12.65
CA PRO A 264 12.41 2.30 13.38
C PRO A 264 13.00 3.72 13.33
N LEU A 265 14.28 3.88 12.97
CA LEU A 265 14.98 5.17 12.91
C LEU A 265 14.70 5.94 11.61
N ILE A 266 14.09 5.30 10.62
CA ILE A 266 13.66 5.96 9.38
C ILE A 266 12.32 6.66 9.64
N LYS A 267 12.10 7.77 8.93
CA LYS A 267 10.85 8.54 8.96
C LYS A 267 9.65 7.65 8.62
N ASP A 268 8.54 7.84 9.33
CA ASP A 268 7.28 7.12 9.10
C ASP A 268 6.12 8.12 9.08
N ASP A 269 5.75 8.53 7.86
CA ASP A 269 4.65 9.46 7.57
C ASP A 269 3.33 8.74 7.27
N THR A 270 3.17 7.52 7.79
CA THR A 270 1.91 6.77 7.66
C THR A 270 0.76 7.53 8.31
N VAL A 271 -0.39 7.56 7.63
CA VAL A 271 -1.66 8.13 8.13
C VAL A 271 -2.81 7.18 7.83
N LEU A 272 -3.88 7.21 8.63
CA LEU A 272 -5.06 6.36 8.44
C LEU A 272 -6.20 7.06 7.69
N THR A 273 -6.06 8.35 7.38
CA THR A 273 -7.10 9.18 6.72
C THR A 273 -7.75 8.53 5.49
N GLY A 274 -6.97 8.03 4.53
CA GLY A 274 -7.54 7.44 3.30
C GLY A 274 -8.17 6.06 3.50
N VAL A 275 -7.72 5.32 4.52
CA VAL A 275 -8.07 3.90 4.71
C VAL A 275 -9.16 3.68 5.76
N ARG A 276 -9.26 4.56 6.75
CA ARG A 276 -10.26 4.50 7.83
C ARG A 276 -11.70 4.33 7.33
N PRO A 277 -12.18 5.02 6.28
CA PRO A 277 -13.58 4.92 5.82
C PRO A 277 -13.95 3.56 5.21
N ILE A 278 -12.95 2.75 4.84
CA ILE A 278 -13.10 1.45 4.16
C ILE A 278 -12.44 0.35 4.99
N SER A 279 -12.63 0.37 6.30
CA SER A 279 -12.05 -0.59 7.24
C SER A 279 -12.98 -0.88 8.42
N ASN A 280 -12.74 -2.00 9.09
CA ASN A 280 -13.08 -2.16 10.49
C ASN A 280 -12.12 -1.31 11.31
N VAL A 281 -12.63 -0.21 11.87
CA VAL A 281 -11.81 0.83 12.51
C VAL A 281 -11.17 0.30 13.79
N LEU A 282 -11.86 -0.55 14.55
CA LEU A 282 -11.31 -1.08 15.82
C LEU A 282 -10.16 -2.06 15.57
N GLU A 283 -10.26 -2.90 14.55
CA GLU A 283 -9.16 -3.78 14.15
C GLU A 283 -7.96 -2.99 13.63
N LEU A 284 -8.22 -1.99 12.77
CA LEU A 284 -7.20 -1.10 12.25
C LEU A 284 -6.48 -0.32 13.37
N TYR A 285 -7.22 0.27 14.31
CA TYR A 285 -6.67 1.04 15.42
C TYR A 285 -5.89 0.18 16.42
N ARG A 286 -6.31 -1.07 16.62
CA ARG A 286 -5.56 -2.02 17.44
C ARG A 286 -4.17 -2.27 16.85
N GLU A 287 -4.10 -2.60 15.56
CA GLU A 287 -2.81 -2.85 14.90
C GLU A 287 -1.98 -1.57 14.76
N TRP A 288 -2.61 -0.42 14.49
CA TRP A 288 -1.97 0.90 14.47
C TRP A 288 -1.27 1.19 15.79
N SER A 289 -2.01 1.10 16.89
CA SER A 289 -1.48 1.37 18.22
C SER A 289 -0.34 0.41 18.57
N GLU A 290 -0.51 -0.89 18.27
CA GLU A 290 0.52 -1.90 18.53
C GLU A 290 1.83 -1.59 17.79
N TYR A 291 1.78 -1.32 16.49
CA TYR A 291 3.02 -1.10 15.74
C TYR A 291 3.69 0.23 16.10
N ARG A 292 2.92 1.30 16.32
CA ARG A 292 3.47 2.61 16.69
C ARG A 292 4.15 2.54 18.05
N LEU A 293 3.57 1.83 19.02
CA LEU A 293 4.20 1.58 20.31
C LEU A 293 5.49 0.76 20.20
N LYS A 294 5.52 -0.29 19.34
CA LYS A 294 6.75 -1.05 19.08
C LYS A 294 7.86 -0.18 18.48
N VAL A 295 7.53 0.71 17.55
CA VAL A 295 8.51 1.66 16.98
C VAL A 295 9.10 2.57 18.08
N LEU A 296 8.27 3.10 18.99
CA LEU A 296 8.74 3.90 20.12
C LEU A 296 9.63 3.08 21.07
N GLU A 297 9.25 1.85 21.38
CA GLU A 297 10.04 0.93 22.20
C GLU A 297 11.44 0.71 21.60
N GLU A 298 11.51 0.41 20.30
CA GLU A 298 12.78 0.18 19.60
C GLU A 298 13.64 1.45 19.52
N ARG A 299 13.03 2.62 19.28
CA ARG A 299 13.74 3.91 19.28
C ARG A 299 14.34 4.23 20.64
N ILE A 300 13.56 4.07 21.72
CA ILE A 300 14.03 4.29 23.09
C ILE A 300 15.16 3.32 23.42
N ARG A 301 15.00 2.03 23.09
CA ARG A 301 16.04 1.01 23.30
C ARG A 301 17.33 1.37 22.57
N ALA A 302 17.24 1.81 21.31
CA ALA A 302 18.40 2.24 20.53
C ALA A 302 19.10 3.46 21.14
N GLN A 303 18.35 4.47 21.60
CA GLN A 303 18.94 5.63 22.27
C GLN A 303 19.63 5.25 23.59
N LEU A 304 19.01 4.39 24.40
CA LEU A 304 19.61 3.91 25.65
C LEU A 304 20.93 3.16 25.40
N GLU A 305 20.98 2.33 24.37
CA GLU A 305 22.22 1.65 23.98
C GLU A 305 23.28 2.66 23.52
N ASN A 306 22.91 3.64 22.69
CA ASN A 306 23.82 4.70 22.29
C ASN A 306 24.41 5.44 23.51
N GLU A 307 23.58 5.89 24.45
CA GLU A 307 24.05 6.58 25.66
C GLU A 307 25.00 5.71 26.50
N ARG A 308 24.71 4.41 26.63
CA ARG A 308 25.60 3.46 27.32
C ARG A 308 26.97 3.39 26.64
N GLN A 309 27.00 3.34 25.31
CA GLN A 309 28.25 3.33 24.55
C GLN A 309 29.01 4.66 24.67
N GLN A 310 28.33 5.81 24.64
CA GLN A 310 28.97 7.11 24.87
C GLN A 310 29.58 7.18 26.28
N GLN A 311 28.88 6.67 27.29
CA GLN A 311 29.36 6.63 28.67
C GLN A 311 30.59 5.73 28.84
N LEU A 312 30.56 4.51 28.26
CA LEU A 312 31.72 3.61 28.26
C LEU A 312 32.93 4.23 27.56
N GLY A 313 32.69 4.98 26.48
CA GLY A 313 33.70 5.77 25.78
C GLY A 313 34.10 7.08 26.46
N GLN A 314 33.59 7.36 27.67
CA GLN A 314 33.83 8.59 28.45
C GLN A 314 33.54 9.89 27.67
N ARG A 315 32.61 9.84 26.73
CA ARG A 315 32.19 11.02 25.97
C ARG A 315 31.22 11.86 26.80
N PRO A 316 31.28 13.20 26.70
CA PRO A 316 30.37 14.07 27.45
C PRO A 316 28.92 13.86 26.97
N PHE A 317 27.97 13.96 27.90
CA PHE A 317 26.55 13.90 27.59
C PHE A 317 26.13 15.08 26.70
N ASN A 318 25.50 14.80 25.56
CA ASN A 318 25.00 15.83 24.66
C ASN A 318 23.53 16.16 24.95
N ILE A 319 23.31 17.23 25.71
CA ILE A 319 21.97 17.72 26.07
C ILE A 319 21.13 18.05 24.82
N SER A 320 21.76 18.61 23.78
CA SER A 320 21.05 19.01 22.56
C SER A 320 20.52 17.78 21.82
N ASP A 321 21.36 16.76 21.63
CA ASP A 321 20.97 15.54 20.91
C ASP A 321 19.85 14.79 21.66
N MET A 322 19.96 14.66 22.98
CA MET A 322 18.91 14.04 23.78
C MET A 322 17.58 14.81 23.70
N LYS A 323 17.63 16.15 23.76
CA LYS A 323 16.43 16.98 23.57
C LYS A 323 15.80 16.76 22.20
N THR A 324 16.60 16.78 21.13
CA THR A 324 16.12 16.52 19.77
C THR A 324 15.48 15.14 19.65
N PHE A 325 16.13 14.10 20.20
CA PHE A 325 15.57 12.74 20.23
C PHE A 325 14.19 12.70 20.91
N LEU A 326 14.07 13.29 22.11
CA LEU A 326 12.82 13.31 22.87
C LEU A 326 11.72 14.11 22.18
N ILE A 327 12.06 15.23 21.53
CA ILE A 327 11.10 16.02 20.74
C ILE A 327 10.54 15.18 19.59
N HIS A 328 11.38 14.46 18.85
CA HIS A 328 10.91 13.58 17.77
C HIS A 328 10.00 12.44 18.29
N GLN A 329 10.22 11.94 19.51
CA GLN A 329 9.33 10.92 20.08
C GLN A 329 7.97 11.50 20.45
N ARG A 330 7.94 12.74 20.98
CA ARG A 330 6.70 13.48 21.25
C ARG A 330 5.93 13.72 19.95
N GLU A 331 6.58 14.22 18.90
CA GLU A 331 5.95 14.45 17.59
C GLU A 331 5.38 13.15 17.00
N PHE A 332 6.09 12.04 17.14
CA PHE A 332 5.61 10.73 16.71
C PHE A 332 4.37 10.26 17.48
N LEU A 333 4.32 10.51 18.79
CA LEU A 333 3.14 10.25 19.63
C LEU A 333 1.97 11.15 19.26
N ASP A 334 2.20 12.45 19.06
CA ASP A 334 1.16 13.40 18.67
C ASP A 334 0.54 13.01 17.32
N ALA A 335 1.36 12.63 16.33
CA ALA A 335 0.90 12.08 15.06
C ALA A 335 0.13 10.74 15.22
N THR A 336 0.53 9.92 16.19
CA THR A 336 -0.16 8.66 16.50
C THR A 336 -1.56 8.90 17.06
N ILE A 337 -1.69 9.89 17.95
CA ILE A 337 -2.96 10.30 18.58
C ILE A 337 -3.89 10.91 17.52
N ALA A 338 -3.36 11.75 16.63
CA ALA A 338 -4.16 12.44 15.62
C ALA A 338 -4.93 11.49 14.67
N GLU A 339 -4.44 10.27 14.48
CA GLU A 339 -5.11 9.27 13.63
C GLU A 339 -6.17 8.43 14.37
N LEU A 340 -6.23 8.49 15.70
CA LEU A 340 -7.22 7.81 16.55
C LEU A 340 -8.41 8.74 16.79
N ILE A 341 -9.42 8.64 15.92
CA ILE A 341 -10.63 9.46 15.94
C ILE A 341 -11.84 8.61 16.32
N GLU A 342 -12.70 9.15 17.19
CA GLU A 342 -13.95 8.54 17.65
C GLU A 342 -15.15 8.74 16.69
#